data_AF-A0A0P7GUS9-F1
#
_entry.id   AF-A0A0P7GUS9-F1
#
_cell.length_a   1.000
_cell.length_b   1.000
_cell.length_c   1.000
_cell.angle_alpha   90.00
_cell.angle_beta   90.00
_cell.angle_gamma   90.00
#
_symmetry.space_group_name_H-M   'P 1'
#
loop_
_entity.id
_entity.type
_entity.pdbx_description
1 polymer ?
#
loop_
_entity_poly.entity_id
_entity_poly.type
_entity_poly.pdbx_seq_one_letter_code
_entity_poly.pdbx_strand_id
1 'polypeptide(L)'
;MLPAFAAVDERADQNSHRYLDLALAAAERDDEGLRKIAIEALSDLAEQGLLSAWAFTSRLIAHVDDPSGWVRRRVAEELATHVSEGHLSASWLLRWAEAELTDPDGLGAQTAAMAVGAFGVEAARHRRDCLALVETAYETGQPILDSRLLEAASRLVEASPGLADRCEIGREQLQTVEG
;
A
#
# COMPACT_ATOMS: atom_id res chain seq x y z
N MET A 1 -36.59 -23.88 -18.61
CA MET A 1 -35.39 -23.23 -18.05
C MET A 1 -35.56 -21.73 -18.23
N LEU A 2 -35.37 -20.95 -17.16
CA LEU A 2 -36.16 -19.75 -16.85
C LEU A 2 -35.51 -18.44 -17.36
N PRO A 3 -36.16 -17.68 -18.26
CA PRO A 3 -35.64 -16.41 -18.80
C PRO A 3 -35.50 -15.28 -17.76
N ALA A 4 -36.09 -15.43 -16.57
CA ALA A 4 -36.00 -14.45 -15.50
C ALA A 4 -34.61 -14.38 -14.83
N PHE A 5 -33.88 -15.50 -14.76
CA PHE A 5 -32.52 -15.51 -14.18
C PHE A 5 -31.51 -14.85 -15.11
N ALA A 6 -31.60 -15.12 -16.42
CA ALA A 6 -30.74 -14.48 -17.43
C ALA A 6 -30.89 -12.95 -17.44
N ALA A 7 -32.11 -12.43 -17.24
CA ALA A 7 -32.35 -10.98 -17.16
C ALA A 7 -31.87 -10.34 -15.84
N VAL A 8 -31.78 -11.12 -14.76
CA VAL A 8 -31.18 -10.67 -13.49
C VAL A 8 -29.66 -10.64 -13.61
N ASP A 9 -29.06 -11.67 -14.21
CA ASP A 9 -27.61 -11.75 -14.44
C ASP A 9 -27.14 -10.66 -15.41
N GLU A 10 -27.85 -10.43 -16.52
CA GLU A 10 -27.53 -9.37 -17.48
C GLU A 10 -27.64 -7.96 -16.87
N ARG A 11 -28.56 -7.76 -15.92
CA ARG A 11 -28.71 -6.51 -15.19
C ARG A 11 -27.66 -6.35 -14.09
N ALA A 12 -27.21 -7.44 -13.48
CA ALA A 12 -26.08 -7.44 -12.56
C ALA A 12 -24.78 -7.06 -13.30
N ASP A 13 -24.53 -7.65 -14.48
CA ASP A 13 -23.37 -7.34 -15.32
C ASP A 13 -23.37 -5.87 -15.79
N GLN A 14 -24.51 -5.34 -16.22
CA GLN A 14 -24.63 -3.92 -16.59
C GLN A 14 -24.40 -2.97 -15.41
N ASN A 15 -24.84 -3.36 -14.21
CA ASN A 15 -24.60 -2.56 -13.01
C ASN A 15 -23.12 -2.61 -12.60
N SER A 16 -22.44 -3.74 -12.74
CA SER A 16 -21.01 -3.89 -12.46
C SER A 16 -20.15 -2.92 -13.26
N HIS A 17 -20.40 -2.77 -14.56
CA HIS A 17 -19.70 -1.77 -15.38
C HIS A 17 -19.98 -0.34 -14.92
N ARG A 18 -21.22 -0.03 -14.52
CA ARG A 18 -21.58 1.29 -14.01
C ARG A 18 -20.91 1.61 -12.66
N TYR A 19 -20.75 0.62 -11.78
CA TYR A 19 -20.04 0.78 -10.52
C TYR A 19 -18.54 0.98 -10.74
N LEU A 20 -17.95 0.24 -11.68
CA LEU A 20 -16.57 0.45 -12.10
C LEU A 20 -16.36 1.87 -12.64
N ASP A 21 -17.20 2.33 -13.57
CA ASP A 21 -17.11 3.69 -14.12
C ASP A 21 -17.25 4.75 -13.03
N LEU A 22 -18.14 4.54 -12.05
CA LEU A 22 -18.33 5.46 -10.93
C LEU A 22 -17.10 5.49 -10.01
N ALA A 23 -16.53 4.34 -9.68
CA ALA A 23 -15.34 4.26 -8.85
C ALA A 23 -14.14 4.91 -9.57
N LEU A 24 -13.96 4.64 -10.86
CA LEU A 24 -12.93 5.30 -11.67
C LEU A 24 -13.14 6.81 -11.71
N ALA A 25 -14.36 7.30 -11.91
CA ALA A 25 -14.64 8.73 -11.92
C ALA A 25 -14.45 9.37 -10.54
N ALA A 26 -14.74 8.65 -9.45
CA ALA A 26 -14.56 9.12 -8.08
C ALA A 26 -13.08 9.22 -7.67
N ALA A 27 -12.22 8.32 -8.18
CA ALA A 27 -10.77 8.36 -7.96
C ALA A 27 -10.13 9.64 -8.51
N GLU A 28 -10.73 10.25 -9.53
CA GLU A 28 -10.20 11.47 -10.19
C GLU A 28 -10.83 12.77 -9.63
N ARG A 29 -11.60 12.70 -8.53
CA ARG A 29 -12.25 13.88 -7.93
C ARG A 29 -11.33 14.62 -6.98
N ASP A 30 -11.54 15.93 -6.84
CA ASP A 30 -10.81 16.76 -5.86
C ASP A 30 -11.14 16.38 -4.41
N ASP A 31 -12.31 15.80 -4.15
CA ASP A 31 -12.74 15.35 -2.82
C ASP A 31 -11.95 14.11 -2.37
N GLU A 32 -11.20 14.23 -1.29
CA GLU A 32 -10.37 13.14 -0.77
C GLU A 32 -11.17 11.94 -0.27
N GLY A 33 -12.38 12.18 0.27
CA GLY A 33 -13.25 11.12 0.77
C GLY A 33 -13.74 10.25 -0.39
N LEU A 34 -14.11 10.89 -1.50
CA LEU A 34 -14.47 10.19 -2.74
C LEU A 34 -13.30 9.42 -3.32
N ARG A 35 -12.08 9.99 -3.36
CA ARG A 35 -10.91 9.25 -3.86
C ARG A 35 -10.57 8.04 -2.99
N LYS A 36 -10.62 8.17 -1.66
CA LYS A 36 -10.39 7.05 -0.75
C LYS A 36 -11.40 5.93 -0.98
N ILE A 37 -12.70 6.26 -0.98
CA ILE A 37 -13.78 5.28 -1.20
C ILE A 37 -13.66 4.67 -2.60
N ALA A 38 -13.21 5.43 -3.59
CA ALA A 38 -12.97 4.92 -4.93
C ALA A 38 -11.88 3.86 -4.97
N ILE A 39 -10.75 4.07 -4.29
CA ILE A 39 -9.68 3.05 -4.22
C ILE A 39 -10.17 1.79 -3.51
N GLU A 40 -10.95 1.92 -2.43
CA GLU A 40 -11.60 0.79 -1.74
C GLU A 40 -12.55 0.03 -2.69
N ALA A 41 -13.43 0.74 -3.38
CA ALA A 41 -14.37 0.13 -4.31
C ALA A 41 -13.67 -0.53 -5.51
N LEU A 42 -12.57 0.05 -6.01
CA LEU A 42 -11.77 -0.55 -7.09
C LEU A 42 -11.08 -1.84 -6.62
N SER A 43 -10.66 -1.90 -5.35
CA SER A 43 -10.12 -3.13 -4.74
C SER A 43 -11.19 -4.22 -4.68
N ASP A 44 -12.38 -3.92 -4.12
CA ASP A 44 -13.50 -4.86 -4.06
C ASP A 44 -13.91 -5.38 -5.45
N LEU A 45 -13.89 -4.52 -6.46
CA LEU A 45 -14.20 -4.90 -7.85
C LEU A 45 -13.11 -5.78 -8.47
N ALA A 46 -11.84 -5.57 -8.09
CA ALA A 46 -10.74 -6.42 -8.52
C ALA A 46 -10.83 -7.83 -7.89
N GLU A 47 -11.14 -7.92 -6.59
CA GLU A 47 -11.38 -9.20 -5.90
C GLU A 47 -12.53 -10.00 -6.52
N GLN A 48 -13.57 -9.30 -6.99
CA GLN A 48 -14.71 -9.90 -7.68
C GLN A 48 -14.43 -10.26 -9.15
N GLY A 49 -13.23 -9.97 -9.67
CA GLY A 49 -12.85 -10.23 -11.05
C GLY A 49 -13.52 -9.30 -12.07
N LEU A 50 -14.16 -8.22 -11.60
CA LEU A 50 -14.81 -7.20 -12.43
C LEU A 50 -13.82 -6.14 -12.94
N LEU A 51 -12.66 -6.05 -12.29
CA LEU A 51 -11.51 -5.27 -12.74
C LEU A 51 -10.27 -6.17 -12.77
N SER A 52 -9.55 -6.21 -13.89
CA SER A 52 -8.32 -7.01 -13.93
C SER A 52 -7.31 -6.46 -12.91
N ALA A 53 -6.62 -7.36 -12.20
CA ALA A 53 -5.60 -6.96 -11.22
C ALA A 53 -4.55 -6.02 -11.82
N TRP A 54 -4.13 -6.24 -13.08
CA TRP A 54 -3.21 -5.36 -13.79
C TRP A 54 -3.75 -3.93 -13.97
N ALA A 55 -5.02 -3.79 -14.36
CA ALA A 55 -5.65 -2.49 -14.52
C ALA A 55 -5.80 -1.78 -13.17
N PHE A 56 -6.14 -2.52 -12.11
CA PHE A 56 -6.21 -1.95 -10.77
C PHE A 56 -4.84 -1.50 -10.26
N THR A 57 -3.81 -2.35 -10.38
CA THR A 57 -2.42 -2.00 -10.04
C THR A 57 -1.94 -0.75 -10.76
N SER A 58 -2.26 -0.61 -12.05
CA SER A 58 -1.91 0.60 -12.81
C SER A 58 -2.55 1.87 -12.24
N ARG A 59 -3.77 1.76 -11.70
CA ARG A 59 -4.45 2.88 -11.01
C ARG A 59 -3.86 3.18 -9.64
N LEU A 60 -3.50 2.16 -8.87
CA LEU A 60 -2.78 2.34 -7.60
C LEU A 60 -1.48 3.11 -7.83
N ILE A 61 -0.69 2.71 -8.84
CA ILE A 61 0.55 3.39 -9.21
C ILE A 61 0.32 4.87 -9.56
N ALA A 62 -0.79 5.21 -10.23
CA ALA A 62 -1.11 6.60 -10.54
C ALA A 62 -1.44 7.46 -9.30
N HIS A 63 -1.77 6.84 -8.16
CA HIS A 63 -2.18 7.51 -6.92
C HIS A 63 -1.13 7.43 -5.80
N VAL A 64 0.07 6.90 -6.07
CA VAL A 64 1.15 6.90 -5.07
C VAL A 64 1.52 8.31 -4.62
N ASP A 65 1.27 9.29 -5.50
CA ASP A 65 1.53 10.70 -5.26
C ASP A 65 0.31 11.55 -4.87
N ASP A 66 -0.81 10.92 -4.51
CA ASP A 66 -2.05 11.64 -4.17
C ASP A 66 -1.82 12.72 -3.09
N PRO A 67 -2.34 13.95 -3.22
CA PRO A 67 -2.13 14.99 -2.21
C PRO A 67 -2.69 14.63 -0.82
N SER A 68 -3.61 13.67 -0.73
CA SER A 68 -4.16 13.19 0.55
C SER A 68 -3.35 12.03 1.12
N GLY A 69 -2.84 12.22 2.34
CA GLY A 69 -2.17 11.16 3.10
C GLY A 69 -3.05 9.93 3.36
N TRP A 70 -4.38 10.09 3.42
CA TRP A 70 -5.32 8.99 3.55
C TRP A 70 -5.38 8.11 2.31
N VAL A 71 -5.43 8.73 1.13
CA VAL A 71 -5.42 8.02 -0.15
C VAL A 71 -4.08 7.31 -0.34
N ARG A 72 -2.97 8.02 -0.11
CA ARG A 72 -1.61 7.45 -0.14
C ARG A 72 -1.48 6.21 0.76
N ARG A 73 -1.98 6.27 1.99
CA ARG A 73 -1.99 5.11 2.90
C ARG A 73 -2.75 3.93 2.30
N ARG A 74 -3.96 4.15 1.79
CA ARG A 74 -4.76 3.08 1.19
C ARG A 74 -4.05 2.48 -0.02
N VAL A 75 -3.49 3.32 -0.88
CA VAL A 75 -2.68 2.90 -2.02
C VAL A 75 -1.48 2.05 -1.58
N ALA A 76 -0.78 2.44 -0.52
CA ALA A 76 0.36 1.69 0.01
C ALA A 76 -0.03 0.28 0.49
N GLU A 77 -1.15 0.16 1.22
CA GLU A 77 -1.68 -1.13 1.69
C GLU A 77 -2.11 -2.04 0.52
N GLU A 78 -2.78 -1.47 -0.49
CA GLU A 78 -3.20 -2.21 -1.69
C GLU A 78 -1.99 -2.63 -2.55
N LEU A 79 -0.98 -1.77 -2.72
CA LEU A 79 0.24 -2.13 -3.43
C LEU A 79 0.97 -3.31 -2.77
N ALA A 80 1.06 -3.31 -1.43
CA ALA A 80 1.64 -4.42 -0.69
C ALA A 80 0.88 -5.73 -0.93
N THR A 81 -0.45 -5.69 -0.89
CA THR A 81 -1.34 -6.83 -1.18
C THR A 81 -1.10 -7.36 -2.59
N HIS A 82 -1.08 -6.48 -3.58
CA HIS A 82 -0.86 -6.85 -4.98
C HIS A 82 0.53 -7.45 -5.23
N VAL A 83 1.55 -7.08 -4.46
CA VAL A 83 2.84 -7.78 -4.53
C VAL A 83 2.74 -9.19 -3.95
N SER A 84 2.10 -9.35 -2.80
CA SER A 84 1.90 -10.66 -2.15
C SER A 84 1.13 -11.64 -3.04
N GLU A 85 0.16 -11.13 -3.79
CA GLU A 85 -0.65 -11.90 -4.75
C GLU A 85 0.04 -12.14 -6.11
N GLY A 86 1.18 -11.50 -6.36
CA GLY A 86 1.93 -11.61 -7.62
C GLY A 86 1.38 -10.77 -8.77
N HIS A 87 0.45 -9.85 -8.48
CA HIS A 87 -0.08 -8.85 -9.41
C HIS A 87 0.90 -7.69 -9.65
N LEU A 88 1.81 -7.46 -8.71
CA LEU A 88 2.90 -6.48 -8.81
C LEU A 88 4.25 -7.15 -8.45
N SER A 89 5.33 -6.73 -9.10
CA SER A 89 6.67 -7.24 -8.79
C SER A 89 7.17 -6.67 -7.47
N ALA A 90 7.64 -7.53 -6.55
CA ALA A 90 8.31 -7.10 -5.32
C ALA A 90 9.53 -6.19 -5.62
N SER A 91 10.27 -6.50 -6.69
CA SER A 91 11.40 -5.67 -7.12
C SER A 91 10.97 -4.30 -7.64
N TRP A 92 9.74 -4.15 -8.15
CA TRP A 92 9.21 -2.83 -8.50
C TRP A 92 8.95 -2.02 -7.24
N LEU A 93 8.25 -2.61 -6.26
CA LEU A 93 7.89 -1.93 -5.01
C LEU A 93 9.13 -1.44 -4.27
N LEU A 94 10.15 -2.29 -4.13
CA LEU A 94 11.38 -1.95 -3.44
C LEU A 94 12.18 -0.84 -4.16
N ARG A 95 12.26 -0.86 -5.50
CA ARG A 95 12.94 0.20 -6.26
C ARG A 95 12.21 1.53 -6.20
N TRP A 96 10.89 1.52 -6.25
CA TRP A 96 10.09 2.73 -6.09
C TRP A 96 10.30 3.30 -4.67
N ALA A 97 10.21 2.45 -3.65
CA ALA A 97 10.43 2.86 -2.28
C ALA A 97 11.84 3.43 -2.03
N GLU A 98 12.87 2.83 -2.61
CA GLU A 98 14.25 3.35 -2.56
C GLU A 98 14.37 4.77 -3.13
N ALA A 99 13.66 5.07 -4.22
CA ALA A 99 13.65 6.41 -4.78
C ALA A 99 12.93 7.43 -3.87
N GLU A 100 11.77 7.06 -3.33
CA GLU A 100 10.97 7.95 -2.47
C GLU A 100 11.62 8.23 -1.12
N LEU A 101 12.34 7.25 -0.55
CA LEU A 101 13.01 7.38 0.75
C LEU A 101 14.21 8.33 0.74
N THR A 102 14.55 8.94 -0.40
CA THR A 102 15.64 9.94 -0.50
C THR A 102 15.30 11.29 0.12
N ASP A 103 14.00 11.60 0.32
CA ASP A 103 13.51 12.79 1.02
C ASP A 103 12.60 12.39 2.19
N PRO A 104 13.13 12.21 3.41
CA PRO A 104 12.43 11.57 4.52
C PRO A 104 11.24 12.37 5.05
N ASP A 105 11.20 13.68 4.82
CA ASP A 105 10.11 14.56 5.25
C ASP A 105 8.93 14.58 4.27
N GLY A 106 9.12 13.99 3.08
CA GLY A 106 8.12 13.95 2.02
C GLY A 106 6.99 12.93 2.27
N LEU A 107 5.78 13.27 1.84
CA LEU A 107 4.65 12.32 1.82
C LEU A 107 4.96 11.07 0.97
N GLY A 108 5.85 11.20 -0.03
CA GLY A 108 6.37 10.10 -0.84
C GLY A 108 7.09 9.05 0.01
N ALA A 109 8.10 9.47 0.78
CA ALA A 109 8.84 8.61 1.70
C ALA A 109 7.92 7.90 2.71
N GLN A 110 6.94 8.60 3.27
CA GLN A 110 5.96 8.00 4.18
C GLN A 110 5.13 6.91 3.51
N THR A 111 4.69 7.16 2.28
CA THR A 111 3.89 6.20 1.48
C THR A 111 4.70 4.96 1.15
N ALA A 112 5.95 5.16 0.72
CA ALA A 112 6.90 4.09 0.44
C ALA A 112 7.16 3.21 1.66
N ALA A 113 7.41 3.82 2.82
CA ALA A 113 7.66 3.07 4.04
C ALA A 113 6.44 2.27 4.51
N MET A 114 5.23 2.83 4.40
CA MET A 114 4.00 2.10 4.70
C MET A 114 3.85 0.88 3.78
N ALA A 115 4.09 1.04 2.48
CA ALA A 115 3.96 -0.05 1.52
C ALA A 115 5.00 -1.16 1.75
N VAL A 116 6.25 -0.78 2.03
CA VAL A 116 7.35 -1.70 2.36
C VAL A 116 7.09 -2.43 3.68
N GLY A 117 6.62 -1.71 4.71
CA GLY A 117 6.24 -2.28 5.99
C GLY A 117 5.12 -3.31 5.85
N ALA A 118 4.01 -2.93 5.22
CA ALA A 118 2.87 -3.82 4.97
C ALA A 118 3.31 -5.05 4.16
N PHE A 119 4.10 -4.86 3.10
CA PHE A 119 4.60 -5.96 2.28
C PHE A 119 5.48 -6.93 3.07
N GLY A 120 6.45 -6.43 3.84
CA GLY A 120 7.36 -7.29 4.59
C GLY A 120 6.63 -8.03 5.72
N VAL A 121 5.66 -7.40 6.40
CA VAL A 121 4.84 -8.06 7.43
C VAL A 121 4.16 -9.32 6.86
N GLU A 122 3.55 -9.20 5.69
CA GLU A 122 2.87 -10.32 5.02
C GLU A 122 3.86 -11.30 4.34
N ALA A 123 4.93 -10.78 3.75
CA ALA A 123 5.87 -11.56 2.95
C ALA A 123 7.15 -11.91 3.71
N ALA A 124 7.08 -13.00 4.49
CA ALA A 124 8.13 -13.43 5.41
C ALA A 124 9.56 -13.47 4.82
N ARG A 125 9.70 -13.79 3.52
CA ARG A 125 10.99 -13.88 2.80
C ARG A 125 11.63 -12.53 2.48
N HIS A 126 10.87 -11.44 2.40
CA HIS A 126 11.36 -10.11 2.00
C HIS A 126 11.58 -9.16 3.18
N ARG A 127 11.24 -9.57 4.41
CA ARG A 127 11.39 -8.76 5.63
C ARG A 127 12.78 -8.15 5.82
N ARG A 128 13.84 -8.90 5.51
CA ARG A 128 15.22 -8.41 5.64
C ARG A 128 15.52 -7.26 4.69
N ASP A 129 15.09 -7.38 3.44
CA ASP A 129 15.31 -6.36 2.42
C ASP A 129 14.51 -5.10 2.75
N CYS A 130 13.28 -5.26 3.25
CA CYS A 130 12.45 -4.17 3.76
C CYS A 130 13.12 -3.43 4.93
N LEU A 131 13.64 -4.17 5.91
CA LEU A 131 14.35 -3.57 7.06
C LEU A 131 15.64 -2.87 6.64
N ALA A 132 16.46 -3.47 5.77
CA ALA A 132 17.70 -2.85 5.30
C ALA A 132 17.46 -1.58 4.48
N LEU A 133 16.40 -1.55 3.66
CA LEU A 133 15.99 -0.36 2.91
C LEU A 133 15.59 0.77 3.85
N VAL A 134 14.78 0.44 4.86
CA VAL A 134 14.35 1.36 5.90
C VAL A 134 15.55 1.88 6.70
N GLU A 135 16.47 1.01 7.15
CA GLU A 135 17.73 1.37 7.82
C GLU A 135 18.62 2.29 6.98
N THR A 136 18.79 2.02 5.70
CA THR A 136 19.59 2.86 4.80
C THR A 136 18.97 4.26 4.66
N ALA A 137 17.64 4.35 4.62
CA ALA A 137 16.94 5.63 4.65
C ALA A 137 17.18 6.37 5.98
N TYR A 138 17.22 5.66 7.10
CA TYR A 138 17.54 6.22 8.42
C TYR A 138 18.99 6.74 8.52
N GLU A 139 19.99 6.04 7.96
CA GLU A 139 21.40 6.44 8.03
C GLU A 139 21.71 7.69 7.20
N THR A 140 20.91 7.96 6.17
CA THR A 140 21.17 9.00 5.16
C THR A 140 20.39 10.31 5.40
N GLY A 141 19.48 10.39 6.38
CA GLY A 141 18.63 11.56 6.65
C GLY A 141 18.33 11.82 8.15
N GLN A 142 18.48 13.08 8.56
CA GLN A 142 18.37 13.68 9.91
C GLN A 142 17.13 13.30 10.78
N PRO A 143 17.15 13.55 12.11
CA PRO A 143 16.46 12.79 13.16
C PRO A 143 15.00 13.20 13.42
N ILE A 144 14.20 13.46 12.39
CA ILE A 144 12.76 13.67 12.57
C ILE A 144 12.05 12.53 11.88
N LEU A 145 11.75 11.52 12.67
CA LEU A 145 10.93 10.43 12.22
C LEU A 145 9.47 10.83 12.27
N ASP A 146 8.80 10.73 11.14
CA ASP A 146 7.37 10.51 11.21
C ASP A 146 7.15 9.17 11.92
N SER A 147 6.34 9.20 12.98
CA SER A 147 5.76 8.07 13.71
C SER A 147 5.38 6.87 12.84
N ARG A 148 5.00 7.11 11.57
CA ARG A 148 4.58 6.09 10.59
C ARG A 148 5.71 5.22 10.06
N LEU A 149 6.90 5.78 9.85
CA LEU A 149 8.08 5.02 9.40
C LEU A 149 8.57 4.10 10.53
N LEU A 150 8.52 4.63 11.76
CA LEU A 150 8.78 3.87 12.98
C LEU A 150 7.76 2.73 13.13
N GLU A 151 6.46 3.01 12.98
CA GLU A 151 5.40 2.00 13.07
C GLU A 151 5.55 0.88 12.02
N ALA A 152 5.95 1.23 10.79
CA ALA A 152 6.25 0.26 9.75
C ALA A 152 7.46 -0.63 10.12
N ALA A 153 8.55 -0.04 10.62
CA ALA A 153 9.72 -0.77 11.09
C ALA A 153 9.40 -1.67 12.30
N SER A 154 8.61 -1.17 13.27
CA SER A 154 8.15 -1.92 14.45
C SER A 154 7.37 -3.16 14.04
N ARG A 155 6.40 -3.04 13.13
CA ARG A 155 5.62 -4.19 12.64
C ARG A 155 6.49 -5.24 11.93
N LEU A 156 7.49 -4.80 11.16
CA LEU A 156 8.45 -5.71 10.52
C LEU A 156 9.28 -6.49 11.55
N VAL A 157 9.71 -5.84 12.63
CA VAL A 157 10.46 -6.45 13.73
C VAL A 157 9.59 -7.38 14.57
N GLU A 158 8.37 -6.97 14.94
CA GLU A 158 7.40 -7.79 15.69
C GLU A 158 7.11 -9.12 14.98
N ALA A 159 6.95 -9.08 13.65
CA ALA A 159 6.73 -10.29 12.86
C ALA A 159 7.97 -11.22 12.84
N SER A 160 9.17 -10.74 13.20
CA SER A 160 10.44 -11.50 13.22
C SER A 160 11.34 -11.13 14.40
N PRO A 161 11.10 -11.69 15.60
CA PRO A 161 11.86 -11.35 16.81
C PRO A 161 13.38 -11.56 16.66
N GLY A 162 13.81 -12.54 15.85
CA GLY A 162 15.23 -12.81 15.57
C GLY A 162 15.92 -11.77 14.66
N LEU A 163 15.20 -10.78 14.14
CA LEU A 163 15.77 -9.64 13.39
C LEU A 163 15.97 -8.40 14.28
N ALA A 164 15.32 -8.35 15.46
CA ALA A 164 15.45 -7.26 16.43
C ALA A 164 16.89 -7.04 16.92
N ASP A 165 17.73 -8.07 16.86
CA ASP A 165 19.13 -7.99 17.30
C ASP A 165 20.04 -7.23 16.34
N ARG A 166 19.57 -6.90 15.13
CA ARG A 166 20.37 -6.26 14.07
C ARG A 166 19.91 -4.86 13.67
N CYS A 167 18.68 -4.48 13.99
CA CYS A 167 18.19 -3.11 13.83
C CYS A 167 18.59 -2.26 15.05
N GLU A 168 19.79 -1.69 15.05
CA GLU A 168 20.26 -0.80 16.13
C GLU A 168 19.35 0.42 16.32
N ILE A 169 18.80 0.94 15.21
CA ILE A 169 17.95 2.14 15.17
C ILE A 169 16.56 1.90 15.80
N GLY A 170 16.02 0.70 15.65
CA GLY A 170 14.71 0.32 16.20
C GLY A 170 14.73 0.13 17.71
N ARG A 171 15.82 -0.38 18.30
CA ARG A 171 15.88 -0.67 19.75
C ARG A 171 15.82 0.57 20.63
N GLU A 172 16.58 1.62 20.30
CA GLU A 172 16.62 2.82 21.13
C GLU A 172 15.30 3.59 21.09
N GLN A 173 14.60 3.59 19.95
CA GLN A 173 13.35 4.32 19.77
C GLN A 173 12.10 3.52 20.15
N LEU A 174 12.08 2.19 19.99
CA LEU A 174 11.01 1.33 20.52
C LEU A 174 10.94 1.39 22.05
N GLN A 175 12.11 1.44 22.72
CA GLN A 175 12.16 1.62 24.18
C GLN A 175 11.62 2.98 24.65
N THR A 176 11.53 3.99 23.77
CA THR A 176 10.99 5.31 24.12
C THR A 176 9.47 5.40 23.99
N VAL A 177 8.82 4.46 23.28
CA VAL A 177 7.35 4.44 23.09
C VAL A 177 6.65 3.61 24.19
N GLU A 178 7.36 2.68 24.83
CA GLU A 178 6.84 1.86 25.94
C GLU A 178 7.09 2.46 27.34
N GLY A 179 7.72 3.65 27.44
CA GLY A 179 7.98 4.37 28.69
C GLY A 179 7.15 5.64 28.84
#